data_AF-A0A918YQM5-F1
#
_entry.id   AF-A0A918YQM5-F1
#
_cell.length_a   1.000
_cell.length_b   1.000
_cell.length_c   1.000
_cell.angle_alpha   90.00
_cell.angle_beta   90.00
_cell.angle_gamma   90.00
#
_symmetry.space_group_name_H-M   'P 1'
#
loop_
_entity.id
_entity.type
_entity.pdbx_description
1 polymer ?
#
loop_
_entity_poly.entity_id
_entity_poly.type
_entity_poly.pdbx_seq_one_letter_code
_entity_poly.pdbx_strand_id
1 'polypeptide(L)'
;MKDAIPFIAASVMYLLSPVLTRRAQASVRNWISSEKAQSNISVGTPPYYLSPEQIEDYIEFSVDAVQIVPAITLTGVGIVLALPESLSSWVVGIIYICVALVLVLADTGMHLTRPQRYLSRKFLGLSYVALGGLCVNLAGIAFTFS
;
A
#
# COMPACT_ATOMS: atom_id res chain seq x y z
N MET A 1 -19.44 -2.19 -20.61
CA MET A 1 -19.06 -1.58 -19.31
C MET A 1 -17.74 -2.11 -18.79
N LYS A 2 -17.45 -3.42 -18.89
CA LYS A 2 -16.16 -4.02 -18.48
C LYS A 2 -14.93 -3.32 -19.08
N ASP A 3 -15.02 -2.92 -20.35
CA ASP A 3 -13.92 -2.22 -21.05
C ASP A 3 -13.55 -0.86 -20.45
N ALA A 4 -14.49 -0.21 -19.74
CA ALA A 4 -14.27 1.08 -19.10
C ALA A 4 -13.66 0.96 -17.69
N ILE A 5 -13.71 -0.23 -17.06
CA ILE A 5 -13.28 -0.43 -15.68
C ILE A 5 -11.78 -0.12 -15.49
N PRO A 6 -10.85 -0.62 -16.35
CA PRO A 6 -9.44 -0.27 -16.24
C PRO A 6 -9.18 1.23 -16.34
N PHE A 7 -9.87 1.91 -17.26
CA PHE A 7 -9.72 3.35 -17.47
C PHE A 7 -10.21 4.15 -16.27
N ILE A 8 -11.38 3.80 -15.73
CA ILE A 8 -11.94 4.45 -14.53
C ILE A 8 -11.00 4.23 -13.34
N ALA A 9 -10.50 3.01 -13.13
CA ALA A 9 -9.56 2.71 -12.06
C ALA A 9 -8.26 3.52 -12.20
N ALA A 10 -7.71 3.60 -13.41
CA ALA A 10 -6.53 4.41 -13.69
C ALA A 10 -6.76 5.90 -13.41
N SER A 11 -7.90 6.46 -13.87
CA SER A 11 -8.26 7.86 -13.60
C SER A 11 -8.41 8.15 -12.11
N VAL A 12 -9.09 7.26 -11.37
CA VAL A 12 -9.25 7.38 -9.92
C VAL A 12 -7.90 7.31 -9.22
N MET A 13 -7.04 6.36 -9.56
CA MET A 13 -5.70 6.25 -8.97
C MET A 13 -4.84 7.48 -9.25
N TYR A 14 -4.89 8.01 -10.47
CA TYR A 14 -4.19 9.25 -10.81
C TYR A 14 -4.66 10.43 -9.96
N LEU A 15 -5.97 10.58 -9.78
CA LEU A 15 -6.55 11.64 -8.95
C LEU A 15 -6.25 11.46 -7.45
N LEU A 16 -6.07 10.21 -6.99
CA LEU A 16 -5.73 9.90 -5.60
C LEU A 16 -4.23 10.04 -5.30
N SER A 17 -3.36 10.02 -6.30
CA SER A 17 -1.89 10.08 -6.11
C SER A 17 -1.42 11.24 -5.21
N PRO A 18 -1.92 12.49 -5.36
CA PRO A 18 -1.55 13.58 -4.46
C PRO A 18 -1.98 13.35 -3.01
N VAL A 19 -3.12 12.69 -2.79
CA VAL A 19 -3.64 12.38 -1.45
C VAL A 19 -2.75 11.33 -0.79
N LEU A 20 -2.43 10.25 -1.50
CA LEU A 20 -1.55 9.18 -1.01
C LEU A 20 -0.17 9.73 -0.65
N THR A 21 0.40 10.58 -1.54
CA THR A 21 1.69 11.24 -1.30
C THR A 21 1.67 12.10 -0.05
N ARG A 22 0.61 12.91 0.15
CA ARG A 22 0.47 13.74 1.37
C ARG A 22 0.36 12.90 2.64
N ARG A 23 -0.33 11.75 2.59
CA ARG A 23 -0.44 10.84 3.73
C ARG A 23 0.90 10.19 4.09
N ALA A 24 1.65 9.74 3.09
CA ALA A 24 3.01 9.22 3.30
C ALA A 24 3.92 10.28 3.94
N GLN A 25 3.91 11.51 3.41
CA GLN A 25 4.66 12.64 3.97
C GLN A 25 4.25 12.97 5.41
N ALA A 26 2.94 12.97 5.70
CA ALA A 26 2.44 13.22 7.05
C ALA A 26 2.92 12.13 8.03
N SER A 27 2.95 10.87 7.58
CA SER A 27 3.48 9.78 8.38
C SER A 27 4.96 9.99 8.70
N VAL A 28 5.82 10.23 7.70
CA VAL A 28 7.25 10.52 7.92
C VAL A 28 7.45 11.74 8.83
N ARG A 29 6.66 12.81 8.66
CA ARG A 29 6.74 14.00 9.52
C ARG A 29 6.42 13.68 10.98
N ASN A 30 5.35 12.93 11.23
CA ASN A 30 4.94 12.53 12.58
C ASN A 30 6.00 11.63 13.23
N TRP A 31 6.68 10.83 12.42
CA TRP A 31 7.80 10.00 12.83
C TRP A 31 8.99 10.83 13.30
N ILE A 32 9.49 11.73 12.44
CA ILE A 32 10.61 12.61 12.77
C ILE A 32 10.30 13.44 14.03
N SER A 33 9.08 13.98 14.17
CA SER A 33 8.72 14.75 15.35
C SER A 33 8.70 13.91 16.63
N SER A 34 8.28 12.65 16.55
CA SER A 34 8.27 11.73 17.70
C SER A 34 9.68 11.34 18.17
N GLU A 35 10.60 11.09 17.23
CA GLU A 35 12.01 10.78 17.55
C GLU A 35 12.73 12.00 18.09
N LYS A 36 12.50 13.18 17.49
CA LYS A 36 13.03 14.45 18.00
C LYS A 36 12.64 14.67 19.46
N ALA A 37 11.38 14.42 19.82
CA ALA A 37 10.89 14.57 21.20
C ALA A 37 11.53 13.60 22.21
N GLN A 38 12.02 12.44 21.75
CA GLN A 38 12.62 11.40 22.60
C GLN A 38 14.15 11.46 22.62
N SER A 39 14.76 12.30 21.78
CA SER A 39 16.21 12.39 21.66
C SER A 39 16.85 13.27 22.73
N ASN A 40 17.68 12.68 23.59
CA ASN A 40 18.68 13.41 24.37
C ASN A 40 19.93 13.59 23.51
N ILE A 41 20.01 14.71 22.80
CA ILE A 41 21.07 14.96 21.79
C ILE A 41 22.34 15.46 22.48
N SER A 42 23.44 14.71 22.32
CA SER A 42 24.78 15.18 22.69
C SER A 42 25.26 16.23 21.66
N VAL A 43 25.87 17.31 22.15
CA VAL A 43 26.41 18.37 21.28
C VAL A 43 27.52 17.77 20.41
N GLY A 44 27.37 17.87 19.07
CA GLY A 44 28.39 17.47 18.10
C GLY A 44 28.14 16.15 17.36
N THR A 45 27.09 15.40 17.71
CA THR A 45 26.68 14.20 16.96
C THR A 45 25.36 14.45 16.24
N PRO A 46 25.25 14.20 14.92
CA PRO A 46 23.97 14.31 14.24
C PRO A 46 22.95 13.35 14.88
N PRO A 47 21.71 13.80 15.15
CA PRO A 47 20.67 12.96 15.71
C PRO A 47 20.38 11.74 14.84
N TYR A 48 20.06 10.61 15.47
CA TYR A 48 19.82 9.35 14.76
C TYR A 48 18.73 9.43 13.67
N TYR A 49 17.67 10.21 13.90
CA TYR A 49 16.60 10.41 12.90
C TYR A 49 17.05 11.17 11.63
N LEU A 50 18.27 11.70 11.60
CA LEU A 50 18.92 12.31 10.44
C LEU A 50 20.09 11.48 9.90
N SER A 51 20.30 10.25 10.42
CA SER A 51 21.33 9.38 9.86
C SER A 51 20.95 8.96 8.44
N PRO A 52 21.95 8.71 7.56
CA PRO A 52 21.69 8.25 6.20
C PRO A 52 20.76 7.03 6.16
N GLU A 53 20.96 6.08 7.07
CA GLU A 53 20.17 4.84 7.16
C GLU A 53 18.69 5.14 7.46
N GLN A 54 18.42 6.08 8.39
CA GLN A 54 17.04 6.46 8.68
C GLN A 54 16.37 7.23 7.54
N ILE A 55 17.13 8.03 6.80
CA ILE A 55 16.61 8.74 5.62
C ILE A 55 16.23 7.73 4.53
N GLU A 56 17.07 6.73 4.27
CA GLU A 56 16.77 5.63 3.36
C GLU A 56 15.50 4.90 3.78
N ASP A 57 15.36 4.57 5.07
CA ASP A 57 14.17 3.92 5.61
C ASP A 57 12.88 4.74 5.35
N TYR A 58 12.94 6.07 5.52
CA TYR A 58 11.79 6.95 5.28
C TYR A 58 11.41 7.05 3.81
N ILE A 59 12.41 7.08 2.92
CA ILE A 59 12.20 7.12 1.47
C ILE A 59 11.54 5.81 1.04
N GLU A 60 12.08 4.67 1.45
CA GLU A 60 11.56 3.35 1.09
C GLU A 60 10.13 3.16 1.61
N PHE A 61 9.86 3.53 2.86
CA PHE A 61 8.51 3.53 3.41
C PHE A 61 7.55 4.41 2.60
N SER A 62 7.98 5.62 2.21
CA SER A 62 7.13 6.57 1.48
C SER A 62 6.77 6.06 0.09
N VAL A 63 7.73 5.44 -0.61
CA VAL A 63 7.50 4.81 -1.92
C VAL A 63 6.49 3.69 -1.79
N ASP A 64 6.69 2.79 -0.83
CA ASP A 64 5.78 1.67 -0.61
C ASP A 64 4.36 2.15 -0.24
N ALA A 65 4.26 3.18 0.61
CA ALA A 65 2.96 3.66 1.11
C ALA A 65 2.06 4.17 0.01
N VAL A 66 2.64 4.84 -0.98
CA VAL A 66 1.90 5.35 -2.13
C VAL A 66 1.51 4.23 -3.09
N GLN A 67 2.20 3.09 -3.07
CA GLN A 67 1.98 1.97 -4.00
C GLN A 67 0.99 0.92 -3.49
N ILE A 68 0.75 0.82 -2.17
CA ILE A 68 -0.19 -0.16 -1.59
C ILE A 68 -1.60 -0.03 -2.18
N VAL A 69 -2.14 1.18 -2.18
CA VAL A 69 -3.52 1.44 -2.63
C VAL A 69 -3.67 1.09 -4.12
N PRO A 70 -2.81 1.57 -5.04
CA PRO A 70 -2.82 1.14 -6.44
C PRO A 70 -2.69 -0.36 -6.63
N ALA A 71 -1.76 -1.02 -5.93
CA ALA A 71 -1.53 -2.45 -6.07
C ALA A 71 -2.79 -3.27 -5.74
N ILE A 72 -3.44 -2.97 -4.61
CA ILE A 72 -4.67 -3.66 -4.20
C ILE A 72 -5.84 -3.32 -5.13
N THR A 73 -5.96 -2.05 -5.53
CA THR A 73 -7.05 -1.60 -6.41
C THR A 73 -6.99 -2.27 -7.78
N LEU A 74 -5.80 -2.32 -8.40
CA LEU A 74 -5.59 -2.98 -9.69
C LEU A 74 -5.90 -4.47 -9.62
N THR A 75 -5.46 -5.14 -8.56
CA THR A 75 -5.80 -6.53 -8.32
C THR A 75 -7.32 -6.73 -8.16
N GLY A 76 -8.00 -5.85 -7.42
CA GLY A 76 -9.46 -5.85 -7.30
C GLY A 76 -10.16 -5.70 -8.65
N VAL A 77 -9.68 -4.80 -9.50
CA VAL A 77 -10.16 -4.62 -10.88
C VAL A 77 -9.95 -5.88 -11.70
N GLY A 78 -8.78 -6.51 -11.60
CA GLY A 78 -8.48 -7.77 -12.28
C GLY A 78 -9.45 -8.89 -11.89
N ILE A 79 -9.71 -9.05 -10.58
CA ILE A 79 -10.69 -10.01 -10.07
C ILE A 79 -12.06 -9.74 -10.70
N VAL A 80 -12.54 -8.49 -10.65
CA VAL A 80 -13.85 -8.10 -11.19
C VAL A 80 -13.96 -8.43 -12.68
N LEU A 81 -12.91 -8.18 -13.46
CA LEU A 81 -12.92 -8.47 -14.90
C LEU A 81 -12.92 -9.97 -15.19
N ALA A 82 -12.30 -10.78 -14.32
CA ALA A 82 -12.28 -12.23 -14.42
C ALA A 82 -13.58 -12.90 -13.94
N LEU A 83 -14.50 -12.17 -13.28
CA LEU A 83 -15.74 -12.75 -12.78
C LEU A 83 -16.70 -13.13 -13.93
N PRO A 84 -17.26 -14.35 -13.92
CA PRO A 84 -18.24 -14.77 -14.91
C PRO A 84 -19.55 -13.98 -14.77
N GLU A 85 -20.18 -13.66 -15.90
CA GLU A 85 -21.40 -12.83 -15.95
C GLU A 85 -22.64 -13.52 -15.36
N SER A 86 -22.56 -14.83 -15.16
CA SER A 86 -23.60 -15.63 -14.52
C SER A 86 -23.67 -15.45 -13.00
N LEU A 87 -22.68 -14.76 -12.39
CA LEU A 87 -22.70 -14.50 -10.96
C LEU A 87 -23.80 -13.50 -10.60
N SER A 88 -24.57 -13.85 -9.57
CA SER A 88 -25.60 -12.98 -9.01
C SER A 88 -24.98 -11.69 -8.44
N SER A 89 -25.69 -10.57 -8.56
CA SER A 89 -25.24 -9.25 -8.13
C SER A 89 -24.82 -9.17 -6.66
N TRP A 90 -25.41 -9.97 -5.78
CA TRP A 90 -25.05 -10.01 -4.36
C TRP A 90 -23.64 -10.59 -4.13
N VAL A 91 -23.26 -11.64 -4.87
CA VAL A 91 -21.91 -12.24 -4.79
C VAL A 91 -20.86 -11.22 -5.24
N VAL A 92 -21.13 -10.54 -6.35
CA VAL A 92 -20.26 -9.47 -6.87
C VAL A 92 -20.12 -8.36 -5.84
N GLY A 93 -21.21 -7.94 -5.19
CA GLY A 93 -21.21 -6.95 -4.12
C GLY A 93 -20.35 -7.35 -2.92
N ILE A 94 -20.42 -8.62 -2.49
CA ILE A 94 -19.58 -9.14 -1.40
C ILE A 94 -18.10 -9.08 -1.78
N ILE A 95 -17.75 -9.47 -3.00
CA ILE A 95 -16.36 -9.43 -3.48
C ILE A 95 -15.82 -7.99 -3.44
N TYR A 96 -16.60 -7.00 -3.87
CA TYR A 96 -16.21 -5.59 -3.78
C TYR A 96 -15.99 -5.14 -2.33
N ILE A 97 -16.88 -5.50 -1.41
CA ILE A 97 -16.75 -5.16 0.01
C ILE A 97 -15.49 -5.79 0.58
N CYS A 98 -15.20 -7.05 0.25
CA CYS A 98 -13.97 -7.73 0.70
C CYS A 98 -12.72 -7.02 0.18
N VAL A 99 -12.66 -6.65 -1.10
CA VAL A 99 -11.53 -5.91 -1.68
C VAL A 99 -11.35 -4.55 -0.98
N ALA A 100 -12.44 -3.81 -0.77
CA ALA A 100 -12.40 -2.52 -0.09
C ALA A 100 -11.92 -2.66 1.36
N LEU A 101 -12.36 -3.69 2.07
CA LEU A 101 -11.95 -3.98 3.44
C LEU A 101 -10.46 -4.34 3.52
N VAL A 102 -9.95 -5.15 2.59
CA VAL A 102 -8.52 -5.46 2.48
C VAL A 102 -7.70 -4.19 2.23
N LEU A 103 -8.18 -3.30 1.37
CA LEU A 103 -7.52 -2.02 1.08
C LEU A 103 -7.44 -1.14 2.34
N VAL A 104 -8.56 -0.98 3.06
CA VAL A 104 -8.60 -0.20 4.30
C VAL A 104 -7.69 -0.81 5.36
N LEU A 105 -7.69 -2.14 5.52
CA LEU A 105 -6.84 -2.82 6.50
C LEU A 105 -5.35 -2.70 6.16
N ALA A 106 -4.98 -2.84 4.88
CA ALA A 106 -3.59 -2.71 4.44
C ALA A 106 -3.08 -1.28 4.61
N ASP A 107 -3.85 -0.27 4.18
CA ASP A 107 -3.53 1.15 4.33
C ASP A 107 -3.40 1.53 5.82
N THR A 108 -4.38 1.13 6.64
CA THR A 108 -4.39 1.39 8.08
C THR A 108 -3.21 0.71 8.76
N GLY A 109 -2.99 -0.59 8.48
CA GLY A 109 -1.92 -1.37 9.08
C GLY A 109 -0.54 -0.81 8.75
N MET A 110 -0.35 -0.30 7.54
CA MET A 110 0.90 0.32 7.14
C MET A 110 1.17 1.61 7.92
N HIS A 111 0.18 2.50 8.04
CA HIS A 111 0.32 3.76 8.75
C HIS A 111 0.51 3.60 10.26
N LEU A 112 0.07 2.48 10.84
CA LEU A 112 0.31 2.15 12.24
C LEU A 112 1.69 1.52 12.50
N THR A 113 2.39 1.08 11.45
CA THR A 113 3.67 0.38 11.59
C THR A 113 4.84 1.37 11.54
N ARG A 114 5.83 1.12 12.41
CA ARG A 114 7.09 1.87 12.41
C ARG A 114 7.89 1.57 11.14
N PRO A 115 8.45 2.55 10.39
CA PRO A 115 9.30 2.31 9.21
C PRO A 115 10.37 1.25 9.45
N GLN A 116 11.12 1.34 10.55
CA GLN A 116 12.12 0.33 10.92
C GLN A 116 11.53 -1.08 11.10
N ARG A 117 10.37 -1.20 11.78
CA ARG A 117 9.68 -2.50 11.96
C ARG A 117 9.05 -2.98 10.66
N TYR A 118 8.64 -2.08 9.80
CA TYR A 118 8.09 -2.37 8.48
C TYR A 118 9.18 -2.95 7.57
N LEU A 119 10.37 -2.35 7.57
CA LEU A 119 11.52 -2.80 6.79
C LEU A 119 12.15 -4.08 7.34
N SER A 120 12.28 -4.21 8.66
CA SER A 120 12.75 -5.46 9.28
C SER A 120 11.85 -6.67 8.99
N ARG A 121 10.61 -6.41 8.54
CA ARG A 121 9.60 -7.40 8.20
C ARG A 121 9.51 -7.68 6.70
N LYS A 122 10.29 -6.98 5.87
CA LYS A 122 10.36 -7.29 4.44
C LYS A 122 11.03 -8.66 4.25
N PHE A 123 10.36 -9.52 3.50
CA PHE A 123 10.91 -10.82 3.12
C PHE A 123 11.49 -10.67 1.71
N LEU A 124 12.81 -10.86 1.56
CA LEU A 124 13.52 -10.68 0.28
C LEU A 124 13.35 -9.29 -0.37
N GLY A 125 13.25 -8.23 0.44
CA GLY A 125 13.02 -6.86 -0.05
C GLY A 125 11.58 -6.57 -0.49
N LEU A 126 10.68 -7.56 -0.43
CA LEU A 126 9.25 -7.38 -0.70
C LEU A 126 8.49 -7.13 0.60
N SER A 127 7.60 -6.14 0.58
CA SER A 127 6.65 -5.94 1.67
C SER A 127 5.60 -7.05 1.67
N TYR A 128 5.00 -7.37 2.83
CA TYR A 128 3.90 -8.33 2.90
C TYR A 128 2.71 -7.93 2.01
N VAL A 129 2.53 -6.63 1.78
CA VAL A 129 1.49 -6.14 0.89
C VAL A 129 1.84 -6.38 -0.57
N ALA A 130 3.12 -6.21 -0.97
CA ALA A 130 3.60 -6.57 -2.29
C ALA A 130 3.51 -8.08 -2.54
N LEU A 131 3.89 -8.91 -1.57
CA LEU A 131 3.74 -10.37 -1.62
C LEU A 131 2.26 -10.77 -1.72
N GLY A 132 1.38 -10.14 -0.93
CA GLY A 132 -0.06 -10.34 -1.01
C GLY A 132 -0.62 -9.98 -2.39
N GLY A 133 -0.27 -8.80 -2.92
CA GLY A 133 -0.66 -8.39 -4.26
C GLY A 133 -0.16 -9.34 -5.35
N LEU A 134 1.08 -9.82 -5.24
CA LEU A 134 1.66 -10.79 -6.16
C LEU A 134 0.90 -12.13 -6.11
N CYS A 135 0.63 -12.66 -4.92
CA CYS A 135 -0.14 -13.89 -4.75
C CYS A 135 -1.55 -13.78 -5.34
N VAL A 136 -2.24 -12.67 -5.13
CA VAL A 136 -3.60 -12.49 -5.66
C VAL A 136 -3.58 -12.31 -7.18
N ASN A 137 -2.62 -11.57 -7.74
CA ASN A 137 -2.47 -11.47 -9.19
C ASN A 137 -2.12 -12.82 -9.83
N LEU A 138 -1.23 -13.61 -9.22
CA LEU A 138 -0.91 -14.98 -9.68
C LEU A 138 -2.12 -15.91 -9.61
N ALA A 139 -2.93 -15.82 -8.55
CA ALA A 139 -4.18 -16.56 -8.45
C ALA A 139 -5.17 -16.14 -9.55
N GLY A 140 -5.30 -14.84 -9.81
CA GLY A 140 -6.14 -14.31 -10.89
C GLY A 140 -5.71 -14.84 -12.28
N ILE A 141 -4.41 -14.88 -12.54
CA ILE A 141 -3.86 -15.49 -13.77
C ILE A 141 -4.24 -16.97 -13.84
N ALA A 142 -4.00 -17.74 -12.77
CA ALA A 142 -4.34 -19.16 -12.73
C ALA A 142 -5.83 -19.41 -13.03
N PHE A 143 -6.73 -18.62 -12.44
CA PHE A 143 -8.18 -18.72 -12.70
C PHE A 143 -8.61 -18.28 -14.10
N THR A 144 -7.85 -17.41 -14.77
CA THR A 144 -8.20 -16.94 -16.12
C THR A 144 -7.80 -17.95 -17.20
N PHE A 145 -6.79 -18.77 -16.94
CA PHE A 145 -6.27 -19.78 -17.88
C PHE A 145 -6.68 -21.23 -17.53
N SER A 146 -7.52 -21.43 -16.51
CA SER A 146 -8.13 -22.72 -16.14
C SER A 146 -9.52 -22.84 -16.75
#